data_AF-A0A178GWG2-F1
#
_entry.id   AF-A0A178GWG2-F1
#
_cell.length_a   1.000
_cell.length_b   1.000
_cell.length_c   1.000
_cell.angle_alpha   90.00
_cell.angle_beta   90.00
_cell.angle_gamma   90.00
#
_symmetry.space_group_name_H-M   'P 1'
#
loop_
_entity.id
_entity.type
_entity.pdbx_description
1 polymer ?
#
loop_
_entity_poly.entity_id
_entity_poly.type
_entity_poly.pdbx_seq_one_letter_code
_entity_poly.pdbx_strand_id
1 'polypeptide(L)'
;MALRSKLLDKKVIGSAKEMLKKVRNNAYVSRKLRAVIAAKESSITAVARVCKISRTALTEWIKHLKFGRAEKLFAPPERRRKAY
;
A
#
# COMPACT_ATOMS: atom_id res chain seq x y z
N MET A 1 -15.65 -5.08 -19.36
CA MET A 1 -15.52 -6.18 -18.38
C MET A 1 -14.31 -5.96 -17.49
N ALA A 2 -14.51 -5.65 -16.21
CA ALA A 2 -13.39 -5.38 -15.30
C ALA A 2 -12.78 -6.70 -14.82
N LEU A 3 -11.63 -7.07 -15.39
CA LEU A 3 -10.76 -8.12 -14.85
C LEU A 3 -10.50 -7.84 -13.37
N ARG A 4 -11.21 -8.57 -12.50
CA ARG A 4 -11.00 -8.59 -11.05
C ARG A 4 -9.55 -9.04 -10.86
N SER A 5 -8.66 -8.06 -10.73
CA SER A 5 -7.24 -8.27 -10.96
C SER A 5 -6.70 -9.27 -9.94
N LYS A 6 -6.07 -10.36 -10.41
CA LYS A 6 -5.33 -11.40 -9.62
C LYS A 6 -4.20 -10.84 -8.73
N LEU A 7 -4.10 -9.52 -8.59
CA LEU A 7 -3.14 -8.80 -7.78
C LEU A 7 -3.58 -8.69 -6.31
N LEU A 8 -4.88 -8.63 -6.03
CA LEU A 8 -5.43 -8.44 -4.67
C LEU A 8 -5.77 -9.79 -3.99
N ASP A 9 -4.75 -10.61 -3.83
CA ASP A 9 -4.88 -11.91 -3.16
C ASP A 9 -5.23 -11.76 -1.65
N LYS A 10 -5.87 -12.76 -1.05
CA LYS A 10 -6.14 -12.78 0.41
C LYS A 10 -4.84 -12.71 1.21
N LYS A 11 -3.75 -13.31 0.72
CA LYS A 11 -2.41 -13.29 1.32
C LYS A 11 -1.85 -11.87 1.41
N VAL A 12 -1.95 -11.08 0.35
CA VAL A 12 -1.47 -9.68 0.31
C VAL A 12 -2.15 -8.83 1.39
N ILE A 13 -3.44 -9.05 1.62
CA ILE A 13 -4.21 -8.33 2.63
C ILE A 13 -3.87 -8.80 4.05
N GLY A 14 -3.65 -10.10 4.23
CA GLY A 14 -3.14 -10.65 5.49
C GLY A 14 -1.83 -9.96 5.88
N SER A 15 -0.85 -9.96 4.97
CA SER A 15 0.43 -9.29 5.18
C SER A 15 0.28 -7.78 5.42
N ALA A 16 -0.62 -7.10 4.69
CA ALA A 16 -0.88 -5.68 4.92
C ALA A 16 -1.45 -5.38 6.32
N LYS A 17 -2.37 -6.22 6.81
CA LYS A 17 -2.94 -6.11 8.16
C LYS A 17 -1.92 -6.39 9.26
N GLU A 18 -1.09 -7.42 9.09
CA GLU A 18 -0.01 -7.72 10.04
C GLU A 18 1.02 -6.58 10.09
N MET A 19 1.39 -6.05 8.93
CA MET A 19 2.31 -4.93 8.86
C MET A 19 1.71 -3.65 9.48
N LEU A 20 0.41 -3.43 9.33
CA LEU A 20 -0.27 -2.31 9.98
C LEU A 20 -0.21 -2.39 11.51
N LYS A 21 -0.25 -3.60 12.08
CA LYS A 21 -0.03 -3.82 13.52
C LYS A 21 1.40 -3.51 13.95
N LYS A 22 2.39 -3.91 13.15
CA LYS A 22 3.83 -3.67 13.43
C LYS A 22 4.22 -2.19 13.30
N VAL A 23 3.63 -1.49 12.33
CA VAL A 23 4.05 -0.14 11.91
C VAL A 23 3.25 0.96 12.65
N ARG A 24 2.82 0.69 13.89
CA ARG A 24 1.82 1.47 14.66
C ARG A 24 2.11 2.99 14.75
N ASN A 25 3.39 3.40 14.68
CA ASN A 25 3.81 4.81 14.76
C ASN A 25 4.15 5.50 13.42
N ASN A 26 4.05 4.82 12.28
CA ASN A 26 4.39 5.44 10.98
C ASN A 26 3.13 5.73 10.14
N ALA A 27 2.58 6.93 10.34
CA ALA A 27 1.38 7.41 9.67
C ALA A 27 1.45 7.30 8.12
N TYR A 28 2.65 7.47 7.56
CA TYR A 28 2.86 7.39 6.11
C TYR A 28 2.64 5.97 5.59
N VAL A 29 3.25 4.97 6.23
CA VAL A 29 3.10 3.57 5.85
C VAL A 29 1.69 3.06 6.20
N SER A 30 1.13 3.46 7.35
CA SER A 30 -0.25 3.11 7.71
C SER A 30 -1.26 3.61 6.67
N ARG A 31 -1.09 4.81 6.11
CA ARG A 31 -1.95 5.33 5.05
C ARG A 31 -1.85 4.51 3.77
N LYS A 32 -0.65 4.11 3.37
CA LYS A 32 -0.44 3.22 2.20
C LYS A 32 -1.10 1.85 2.40
N LEU A 33 -0.92 1.24 3.57
CA LEU A 33 -1.51 -0.06 3.89
C LEU A 33 -3.04 -0.02 3.93
N ARG A 34 -3.63 1.04 4.50
CA ARG A 34 -5.09 1.27 4.46
C ARG A 34 -5.61 1.39 3.03
N ALA A 35 -4.90 2.11 2.16
CA ALA A 35 -5.27 2.20 0.75
C ALA A 35 -5.24 0.82 0.05
N VAL A 36 -4.24 -0.01 0.33
CA VAL A 36 -4.18 -1.39 -0.20
C VAL A 36 -5.35 -2.24 0.28
N ILE A 37 -5.73 -2.12 1.56
CA ILE A 37 -6.87 -2.86 2.13
C ILE A 37 -8.17 -2.43 1.45
N ALA A 38 -8.44 -1.12 1.37
CA ALA A 38 -9.63 -0.57 0.73
C ALA A 38 -9.70 -0.93 -0.77
N ALA A 39 -8.55 -1.08 -1.44
CA ALA A 39 -8.49 -1.42 -2.86
C ALA A 39 -9.10 -2.80 -3.17
N LYS A 40 -9.13 -3.71 -2.18
CA LYS A 40 -9.79 -5.00 -2.30
C LYS A 40 -11.31 -4.91 -2.22
N GLU A 41 -11.82 -4.06 -1.34
CA GLU A 41 -13.26 -3.94 -1.07
C GLU A 41 -13.98 -3.16 -2.17
N SER A 42 -13.37 -2.09 -2.68
CA SER A 42 -13.98 -1.23 -3.70
C SER A 42 -13.41 -1.48 -5.10
N SER A 43 -12.25 -0.89 -5.39
CA SER A 43 -11.44 -1.12 -6.61
C SER A 43 -10.21 -0.22 -6.53
N ILE A 44 -9.13 -0.60 -7.23
CA ILE A 44 -7.90 0.20 -7.28
C ILE A 44 -8.19 1.63 -7.79
N THR A 45 -9.06 1.78 -8.80
CA THR A 45 -9.40 3.08 -9.39
C THR A 45 -10.19 3.96 -8.43
N ALA A 46 -11.20 3.40 -7.73
CA ALA A 46 -11.99 4.16 -6.77
C ALA A 46 -11.13 4.65 -5.60
N VAL A 47 -10.29 3.76 -5.06
CA VAL A 47 -9.40 4.11 -3.94
C VAL A 47 -8.33 5.11 -4.36
N ALA A 48 -7.79 4.99 -5.58
CA ALA A 48 -6.84 5.96 -6.11
C ALA A 48 -7.44 7.38 -6.15
N ARG A 49 -8.71 7.52 -6.55
CA ARG A 49 -9.43 8.80 -6.54
C ARG A 49 -9.65 9.33 -5.13
N VAL A 50 -10.17 8.50 -4.22
CA VAL A 50 -10.47 8.91 -2.83
C VAL A 50 -9.20 9.29 -2.07
N CYS A 51 -8.14 8.51 -2.24
CA CYS A 51 -6.87 8.75 -1.56
C CYS A 51 -6.00 9.81 -2.26
N LYS A 52 -6.43 10.36 -3.41
CA LYS A 52 -5.67 11.29 -4.27
C LYS A 52 -4.26 10.78 -4.60
N ILE A 53 -4.17 9.51 -5.00
CA ILE A 53 -2.93 8.84 -5.38
C ILE A 53 -3.04 8.31 -6.79
N SER A 54 -1.90 8.15 -7.47
CA SER A 54 -1.89 7.55 -8.80
C SER A 54 -2.26 6.07 -8.72
N ARG A 55 -2.98 5.60 -9.74
CA ARG A 55 -3.35 4.18 -9.88
C ARG A 55 -2.09 3.30 -9.95
N THR A 56 -1.04 3.82 -10.59
CA THR A 56 0.29 3.20 -10.69
C THR A 56 0.95 3.02 -9.32
N ALA A 57 0.98 4.06 -8.47
CA ALA A 57 1.55 3.96 -7.12
C ALA A 57 0.82 2.91 -6.28
N LEU A 58 -0.52 2.89 -6.33
CA LEU A 58 -1.31 1.89 -5.60
C LEU A 58 -1.01 0.46 -6.09
N THR A 59 -0.87 0.26 -7.41
CA THR A 59 -0.46 -1.05 -7.96
C THR A 59 0.97 -1.44 -7.59
N GLU A 60 1.90 -0.50 -7.51
CA GLU A 60 3.27 -0.77 -7.06
C GLU A 60 3.30 -1.20 -5.60
N TRP A 61 2.53 -0.55 -4.72
CA TRP A 61 2.41 -0.95 -3.31
C TRP A 61 1.86 -2.37 -3.18
N ILE A 62 0.84 -2.72 -3.97
CA ILE A 62 0.29 -4.09 -4.01
C ILE A 62 1.35 -5.09 -4.49
N LYS A 63 2.12 -4.75 -5.53
CA LYS A 63 3.23 -5.60 -6.02
C LYS A 63 4.31 -5.78 -4.95
N HIS A 64 4.73 -4.71 -4.28
CA HIS A 64 5.73 -4.79 -3.21
C HIS A 64 5.31 -5.74 -2.11
N LEU A 65 4.05 -5.69 -1.68
CA LEU A 65 3.51 -6.62 -0.68
C LEU A 65 3.44 -8.06 -1.22
N LYS A 66 3.03 -8.24 -2.47
CA LYS A 66 2.96 -9.57 -3.11
C LYS A 66 4.33 -10.26 -3.22
N PHE A 67 5.38 -9.48 -3.48
CA PHE A 67 6.76 -9.98 -3.60
C PHE A 67 7.55 -9.92 -2.28
N GLY A 68 6.91 -9.64 -1.14
CA GLY A 68 7.58 -9.55 0.16
C GLY A 68 8.54 -8.35 0.31
N ARG A 69 8.54 -7.40 -0.64
CA ARG A 69 9.37 -6.18 -0.62
C ARG A 69 8.69 -5.05 0.13
N ALA A 70 8.14 -5.36 1.29
CA ALA A 70 7.39 -4.42 2.13
C ALA A 70 8.23 -3.20 2.56
N GLU A 71 9.54 -3.37 2.60
CA GLU A 71 10.57 -2.36 2.89
C GLU A 71 10.50 -1.16 1.93
N LYS A 72 10.10 -1.40 0.68
CA LYS A 72 9.91 -0.33 -0.33
C LYS A 72 8.67 0.53 -0.09
N LEU A 73 7.79 0.15 0.84
CA LEU A 73 6.66 1.00 1.25
C LEU A 73 7.09 2.14 2.15
N PHE A 74 8.20 1.97 2.87
CA PHE A 74 8.78 3.02 3.71
C PHE A 74 9.30 4.16 2.84
N ALA A 75 9.33 5.37 3.40
CA ALA A 75 9.92 6.49 2.68
C ALA A 75 11.42 6.22 2.47
N PRO A 76 11.98 6.54 1.29
CA PRO A 76 13.42 6.42 1.08
C PRO A 76 14.17 7.25 2.13
N PRO A 77 15.33 6.76 2.62
CA PRO A 77 16.10 7.42 3.66
C PRO A 77 16.54 8.84 3.27
N GLU A 78 16.68 9.14 1.98
CA GLU A 78 16.99 10.48 1.43
C GLU A 78 15.94 11.55 1.78
N ARG A 79 14.72 11.14 2.16
CA ARG A 79 13.66 12.06 2.61
C ARG A 79 13.68 12.31 4.13
N ARG A 80 14.59 11.66 4.88
CA ARG A 80 14.96 12.12 6.23
C ARG A 80 15.74 13.41 6.03
N ARG A 81 15.09 14.56 6.24
CA ARG A 81 15.76 15.85 6.31
C ARG A 81 17.06 15.67 7.09
N LYS A 82 18.19 16.14 6.55
CA LYS A 82 19.37 16.44 7.37
C LYS A 82 18.86 17.25 8.56
N ALA A 83 18.89 16.65 9.75
CA ALA A 83 18.81 17.42 10.97
C ALA A 83 20.11 18.23 10.98
N TYR A 84 19.99 19.52 10.67
CA TYR A 84 21.01 20.51 10.99
C TYR A 84 20.90 20.83 12.48
#